data_AF-A0A2S5Z7Q7-F1
#
_entry.id   AF-A0A2S5Z7Q7-F1
#
_cell.length_a   1.000
_cell.length_b   1.000
_cell.length_c   1.000
_cell.angle_alpha   90.00
_cell.angle_beta   90.00
_cell.angle_gamma   90.00
#
_symmetry.space_group_name_H-M   'P 1'
#
loop_
_entity.id
_entity.type
_entity.pdbx_description
1 polymer ?
#
loop_
_entity_poly.entity_id
_entity_poly.type
_entity_poly.pdbx_seq_one_letter_code
_entity_poly.pdbx_strand_id
1 'polypeptide(L)'
;MTAVEQIDQAKAELLDQLEWTRKRTETLVCSLSEAALDVPYHPGVNPPLWEMGHAAFFYEVFVFNLLDGTPSHDPSMDDLWDSFHIEHRDRWNRELFPGRRKTLEYFNLIYDRVAERIEKEPLTDQALYLYRYAIYHQNMHIESMIWCRQTVGYPAPPGTDLYRPAPGDPCQGDAVIPAGEWLIGMPGESERYASDDFAFDNEKPRFTVKLESFAISKYLVSNRQFLEFVEDGGYRRPELWSFGGRKWLQTETDIALVHGSDQPLLRAPRHPLYWRWHDEQWQERVFDRWQPLNPDAPVTHVTFWEAEAWCRWAGRRLPTEYEWEVAALGNRPGEPFRRFPWGNSTPTEQLADLSGRAMAQNPVFDFPDGDSPFGCRQMTGTVWEWTSDQFLPYDGFKVDMYPFMSTLQFGDHKVTKGGSCATSSCLLRGTYRQAYLPLRNDVYTGFRTCALEQG
;
A
#
# COMPACT_ATOMS: atom_id res chain seq x y z
N MET A 1 -32.21 8.40 12.55
CA MET A 1 -32.55 7.50 11.42
C MET A 1 -33.18 6.24 11.99
N THR A 2 -34.20 5.71 11.33
CA THR A 2 -34.75 4.39 11.63
C THR A 2 -33.76 3.28 11.22
N ALA A 3 -33.93 2.05 11.71
CA ALA A 3 -33.09 0.92 11.32
C ALA A 3 -33.15 0.64 9.80
N VAL A 4 -34.31 0.87 9.17
CA VAL A 4 -34.49 0.76 7.73
C VAL A 4 -33.69 1.83 6.99
N GLU A 5 -33.79 3.10 7.41
CA GLU A 5 -33.00 4.19 6.83
C GLU A 5 -31.49 3.97 6.96
N GLN A 6 -31.04 3.34 8.05
CA GLN A 6 -29.62 2.99 8.24
C GLN A 6 -29.15 1.89 7.28
N ILE A 7 -29.98 0.87 7.04
CA ILE A 7 -29.68 -0.20 6.08
C ILE A 7 -29.66 0.36 4.65
N ASP A 8 -30.64 1.19 4.29
CA ASP A 8 -30.71 1.80 2.96
C ASP A 8 -29.50 2.70 2.69
N GLN A 9 -29.08 3.48 3.69
CA GLN A 9 -27.86 4.27 3.62
C GLN A 9 -26.60 3.41 3.45
N ALA A 10 -26.47 2.31 4.21
CA ALA A 10 -25.33 1.40 4.10
C ALA A 10 -25.26 0.71 2.73
N LYS A 11 -26.41 0.33 2.16
CA LYS A 11 -26.50 -0.19 0.79
C LYS A 11 -26.07 0.84 -0.24
N ALA A 12 -26.54 2.09 -0.10
CA ALA A 12 -26.16 3.17 -1.01
C ALA A 12 -24.64 3.43 -0.96
N GLU A 13 -24.04 3.47 0.22
CA GLU A 13 -22.59 3.62 0.39
C GLU A 13 -21.79 2.46 -0.22
N LEU A 14 -22.27 1.22 -0.08
CA LEU A 14 -21.66 0.06 -0.72
C LEU A 14 -21.72 0.16 -2.24
N LEU A 15 -22.87 0.52 -2.80
CA LEU A 15 -23.04 0.68 -4.25
C LEU A 15 -22.15 1.80 -4.80
N ASP A 16 -22.03 2.92 -4.09
CA ASP A 16 -21.13 4.01 -4.47
C ASP A 16 -19.66 3.58 -4.45
N GLN A 17 -19.23 2.85 -3.40
CA GLN A 17 -17.86 2.32 -3.30
C GLN A 17 -17.56 1.28 -4.38
N LEU A 18 -18.51 0.38 -4.61
CA LEU A 18 -18.44 -0.64 -5.64
C LEU A 18 -18.28 0.04 -7.01
N GLU A 19 -19.12 1.02 -7.34
CA GLU A 19 -19.11 1.74 -8.63
C GLU A 19 -17.85 2.57 -8.84
N TRP A 20 -17.38 3.24 -7.79
CA TRP A 20 -16.11 3.93 -7.83
C TRP A 20 -14.96 2.97 -8.16
N THR A 21 -14.94 1.80 -7.51
CA THR A 21 -13.89 0.78 -7.68
C THR A 21 -13.92 0.15 -9.08
N ARG A 22 -15.13 -0.09 -9.63
CA ARG A 22 -15.34 -0.52 -11.03
C ARG A 22 -14.75 0.48 -12.00
N LYS A 23 -15.19 1.73 -11.94
CA LYS A 23 -14.74 2.81 -12.82
C LYS A 23 -13.23 2.99 -12.75
N ARG A 24 -12.63 2.91 -11.55
CA ARG A 24 -11.19 3.04 -11.38
C ARG A 24 -10.44 1.90 -12.05
N THR A 25 -10.88 0.66 -11.86
CA THR A 25 -10.32 -0.54 -12.51
C THR A 25 -10.42 -0.45 -14.04
N GLU A 26 -11.60 -0.15 -14.56
CA GLU A 26 -11.80 0.02 -16.01
C GLU A 26 -10.93 1.14 -16.58
N THR A 27 -10.86 2.29 -15.92
CA THR A 27 -10.04 3.42 -16.37
C THR A 27 -8.56 3.07 -16.45
N LEU A 28 -8.04 2.34 -15.47
CA LEU A 28 -6.64 1.91 -15.43
C LEU A 28 -6.30 0.92 -16.55
N VAL A 29 -7.21 -0.01 -16.87
CA VAL A 29 -7.00 -1.02 -17.92
C VAL A 29 -7.29 -0.46 -19.31
N CYS A 30 -8.43 0.21 -19.51
CA CYS A 30 -8.90 0.66 -20.83
C CYS A 30 -8.12 1.86 -21.38
N SER A 31 -7.41 2.60 -20.54
CA SER A 31 -6.50 3.66 -21.01
C SER A 31 -5.18 3.13 -21.59
N LEU A 32 -4.91 1.83 -21.48
CA LEU A 32 -3.77 1.18 -22.15
C LEU A 32 -4.16 0.75 -23.57
N SER A 33 -3.22 0.87 -24.52
CA SER A 33 -3.37 0.28 -25.86
C SER A 33 -3.29 -1.24 -25.81
N GLU A 34 -3.69 -1.96 -26.87
CA GLU A 34 -3.56 -3.42 -26.91
C GLU A 34 -2.10 -3.87 -26.74
N ALA A 35 -1.15 -3.12 -27.31
CA ALA A 35 0.27 -3.39 -27.13
C ALA A 35 0.72 -3.19 -25.67
N ALA A 36 0.21 -2.15 -25.00
CA ALA A 36 0.54 -1.87 -23.60
C ALA A 36 -0.16 -2.81 -22.59
N LEU A 37 -1.11 -3.65 -23.01
CA LEU A 37 -1.58 -4.74 -22.16
C LEU A 37 -0.60 -5.92 -22.11
N ASP A 38 0.36 -5.96 -23.03
CA ASP A 38 1.47 -6.92 -23.04
C ASP A 38 2.62 -6.41 -22.18
N VAL A 39 2.35 -6.27 -20.88
CA VAL A 39 3.37 -5.78 -19.96
C VAL A 39 4.57 -6.74 -19.97
N PRO A 40 5.81 -6.26 -19.95
CA PRO A 40 6.97 -7.12 -19.78
C PRO A 40 6.88 -7.91 -18.46
N TYR A 41 7.42 -9.13 -18.44
CA TYR A 41 7.46 -9.91 -17.22
C TYR A 41 8.32 -9.20 -16.17
N HIS A 42 7.77 -9.05 -14.97
CA HIS A 42 8.48 -8.59 -13.79
C HIS A 42 7.90 -9.30 -12.56
N PRO A 43 8.73 -9.82 -11.64
CA PRO A 43 8.24 -10.63 -10.52
C PRO A 43 7.39 -9.85 -9.48
N GLY A 44 7.42 -8.51 -9.51
CA GLY A 44 6.69 -7.65 -8.57
C GLY A 44 5.35 -7.08 -9.07
N VAL A 45 4.90 -7.42 -10.28
CA VAL A 45 3.65 -6.87 -10.87
C VAL A 45 2.84 -7.99 -11.52
N ASN A 46 1.61 -7.72 -11.94
CA ASN A 46 0.83 -8.64 -12.79
C ASN A 46 0.34 -7.95 -14.07
N PRO A 47 -0.04 -8.72 -15.11
CA PRO A 47 -0.72 -8.19 -16.28
C PRO A 47 -2.06 -7.51 -15.93
N PRO A 48 -2.36 -6.30 -16.44
CA PRO A 48 -3.58 -5.58 -16.09
C PRO A 48 -4.89 -6.34 -16.39
N LEU A 49 -4.92 -7.17 -17.44
CA LEU A 49 -6.08 -8.01 -17.72
C LEU A 49 -6.25 -9.13 -16.70
N TRP A 50 -5.15 -9.71 -16.23
CA TRP A 50 -5.22 -10.71 -15.18
C TRP A 50 -5.71 -10.11 -13.87
N GLU A 51 -5.21 -8.93 -13.48
CA GLU A 51 -5.68 -8.21 -12.29
C GLU A 51 -7.20 -7.94 -12.34
N MET A 52 -7.72 -7.55 -13.50
CA MET A 52 -9.15 -7.32 -13.71
C MET A 52 -9.98 -8.61 -13.60
N GLY A 53 -9.55 -9.70 -14.23
CA GLY A 53 -10.24 -11.00 -14.15
C GLY A 53 -10.20 -11.58 -12.73
N HIS A 54 -9.03 -11.56 -12.09
CA HIS A 54 -8.83 -12.00 -10.71
C HIS A 54 -9.71 -11.21 -9.73
N ALA A 55 -9.80 -9.88 -9.88
CA ALA A 55 -10.67 -9.07 -9.04
C ALA A 55 -12.15 -9.46 -9.15
N ALA A 56 -12.64 -9.77 -10.36
CA ALA A 56 -14.00 -10.27 -10.55
C ALA A 56 -14.19 -11.66 -9.91
N PHE A 57 -13.28 -12.59 -10.18
CA PHE A 57 -13.28 -13.92 -9.59
C PHE A 57 -13.34 -13.90 -8.06
N PHE A 58 -12.65 -12.94 -7.43
CA PHE A 58 -12.70 -12.76 -5.99
C PHE A 58 -14.13 -12.52 -5.46
N TYR A 59 -14.96 -11.75 -6.16
CA TYR A 59 -16.38 -11.59 -5.77
C TYR A 59 -17.15 -12.91 -5.90
N GLU A 60 -16.86 -13.72 -6.91
CA GLU A 60 -17.53 -15.02 -7.07
C GLU A 60 -17.24 -15.94 -5.89
N VAL A 61 -15.97 -16.04 -5.49
CA VAL A 61 -15.56 -16.87 -4.37
C VAL A 61 -16.07 -16.31 -3.03
N PHE A 62 -15.77 -15.05 -2.72
CA PHE A 62 -15.98 -14.55 -1.35
C PHE A 62 -17.35 -13.95 -1.11
N VAL A 63 -18.09 -13.58 -2.16
CA VAL A 63 -19.46 -13.07 -2.02
C VAL A 63 -20.45 -14.17 -2.41
N PHE A 64 -20.47 -14.57 -3.68
CA PHE A 64 -21.54 -15.46 -4.17
C PHE A 64 -21.43 -16.89 -3.64
N ASN A 65 -20.22 -17.46 -3.58
CA ASN A 65 -20.06 -18.81 -3.07
C ASN A 65 -20.27 -18.86 -1.55
N LEU A 66 -19.63 -17.96 -0.79
CA LEU A 66 -19.74 -17.99 0.68
C LEU A 66 -21.13 -17.59 1.22
N LEU A 67 -21.85 -16.68 0.57
CA LEU A 67 -23.19 -16.29 1.00
C LEU A 67 -24.28 -17.21 0.46
N ASP A 68 -24.17 -17.63 -0.81
CA ASP A 68 -25.29 -18.23 -1.54
C ASP A 68 -24.99 -19.65 -2.04
N GLY A 69 -23.76 -20.14 -1.91
CA GLY A 69 -23.32 -21.41 -2.51
C GLY A 69 -23.31 -21.39 -4.04
N THR A 70 -23.32 -20.19 -4.64
CA THR A 70 -23.37 -20.02 -6.09
C THR A 70 -21.99 -20.35 -6.70
N PRO A 71 -21.91 -21.21 -7.72
CA PRO A 71 -20.65 -21.50 -8.42
C PRO A 71 -20.22 -20.32 -9.31
N SER A 72 -18.94 -20.26 -9.67
CA SER A 72 -18.39 -19.28 -10.61
C SER A 72 -19.13 -19.29 -11.95
N HIS A 73 -19.15 -18.15 -12.63
CA HIS A 73 -19.80 -17.96 -13.93
C HIS A 73 -19.24 -18.90 -15.00
N ASP A 74 -17.93 -19.11 -14.99
CA ASP A 74 -17.22 -20.06 -15.82
C ASP A 74 -16.17 -20.82 -14.98
N PRO A 75 -16.55 -21.97 -14.39
CA PRO A 75 -15.65 -22.76 -13.55
C PRO A 75 -14.38 -23.26 -14.27
N SER A 76 -14.35 -23.25 -15.61
CA SER A 76 -13.14 -23.64 -16.36
C SER A 76 -12.02 -22.59 -16.29
N MET A 77 -12.35 -21.38 -15.82
CA MET A 77 -11.39 -20.28 -15.64
C MET A 77 -10.94 -20.11 -14.19
N ASP A 78 -11.53 -20.81 -13.22
CA ASP A 78 -11.27 -20.63 -11.78
C ASP A 78 -9.77 -20.75 -11.46
N ASP A 79 -9.12 -21.82 -11.90
CA ASP A 79 -7.68 -22.05 -11.66
C ASP A 79 -6.78 -20.98 -12.32
N LEU A 80 -7.27 -20.30 -13.37
CA LEU A 80 -6.52 -19.26 -14.07
C LEU A 80 -6.65 -17.89 -13.39
N TRP A 81 -7.78 -17.65 -12.75
CA TRP A 81 -8.02 -16.44 -11.97
C TRP A 81 -7.56 -16.58 -10.53
N ASP A 82 -7.46 -17.79 -9.98
CA ASP A 82 -6.99 -18.01 -8.62
C ASP A 82 -5.46 -17.84 -8.52
N SER A 83 -5.04 -16.83 -7.77
CA SER A 83 -3.64 -16.51 -7.52
C SER A 83 -2.83 -17.63 -6.84
N PHE A 84 -3.48 -18.59 -6.19
CA PHE A 84 -2.84 -19.75 -5.55
C PHE A 84 -2.66 -20.95 -6.48
N HIS A 85 -3.47 -21.03 -7.54
CA HIS A 85 -3.42 -22.14 -8.50
C HIS A 85 -2.55 -21.78 -9.71
N ILE A 86 -2.64 -20.55 -10.21
CA ILE A 86 -1.83 -20.14 -11.36
C ILE A 86 -0.42 -19.71 -10.94
N GLU A 87 0.58 -20.32 -11.58
CA GLU A 87 1.97 -19.88 -11.48
C GLU A 87 2.11 -18.42 -11.94
N HIS A 88 2.88 -17.63 -11.20
CA HIS A 88 2.98 -16.18 -11.44
C HIS A 88 3.36 -15.85 -12.89
N ARG A 89 4.27 -16.63 -13.48
CA ARG A 89 4.73 -16.42 -14.87
C ARG A 89 3.69 -16.79 -15.92
N ASP A 90 2.80 -17.72 -15.62
CA ASP A 90 1.77 -18.17 -16.56
C ASP A 90 0.66 -17.13 -16.74
N ARG A 91 0.56 -16.14 -15.84
CA ARG A 91 -0.31 -14.95 -15.99
C ARG A 91 -0.03 -14.16 -17.26
N TRP A 92 1.18 -14.29 -17.85
CA TRP A 92 1.57 -13.66 -19.12
C TRP A 92 1.24 -14.49 -20.37
N ASN A 93 0.75 -15.72 -20.22
CA ASN A 93 0.42 -16.55 -21.36
C ASN A 93 -0.94 -16.13 -21.96
N ARG A 94 -0.88 -15.40 -23.08
CA ARG A 94 -2.07 -14.90 -23.79
C ARG A 94 -3.02 -15.99 -24.28
N GLU A 95 -2.55 -17.22 -24.45
CA GLU A 95 -3.40 -18.34 -24.88
C GLU A 95 -4.34 -18.82 -23.76
N LEU A 96 -3.98 -18.56 -22.51
CA LEU A 96 -4.80 -18.93 -21.33
C LEU A 96 -5.92 -17.93 -21.07
N PHE A 97 -5.79 -16.67 -21.51
CA PHE A 97 -6.71 -15.61 -21.14
C PHE A 97 -7.58 -15.13 -22.31
N PRO A 98 -8.83 -14.72 -22.04
CA PRO A 98 -9.83 -14.49 -23.08
C PRO A 98 -9.67 -13.12 -23.79
N GLY A 99 -8.65 -12.34 -23.43
CA GLY A 99 -8.35 -11.00 -23.97
C GLY A 99 -9.26 -9.90 -23.42
N ARG A 100 -8.96 -8.65 -23.77
CA ARG A 100 -9.60 -7.45 -23.20
C ARG A 100 -11.12 -7.49 -23.23
N ARG A 101 -11.70 -7.69 -24.41
CA ARG A 101 -13.16 -7.63 -24.61
C ARG A 101 -13.91 -8.59 -23.68
N LYS A 102 -13.54 -9.88 -23.70
CA LYS A 102 -14.19 -10.90 -22.89
C LYS A 102 -13.90 -10.74 -21.39
N THR A 103 -12.70 -10.28 -21.03
CA THR A 103 -12.36 -10.00 -19.62
C THR A 103 -13.20 -8.84 -19.07
N LEU A 104 -13.40 -7.78 -19.85
CA LEU A 104 -14.30 -6.68 -19.49
C LEU A 104 -15.76 -7.12 -19.39
N GLU A 105 -16.22 -7.95 -20.33
CA GLU A 105 -17.58 -8.52 -20.28
C GLU A 105 -17.79 -9.35 -19.00
N TYR A 106 -16.84 -10.21 -18.66
CA TYR A 106 -16.86 -10.99 -17.42
C TYR A 106 -16.83 -10.09 -16.19
N PHE A 107 -15.87 -9.18 -16.11
CA PHE A 107 -15.73 -8.25 -14.98
C PHE A 107 -17.02 -7.44 -14.73
N ASN A 108 -17.60 -6.88 -15.80
CA ASN A 108 -18.82 -6.10 -15.71
C ASN A 108 -20.05 -6.94 -15.36
N LEU A 109 -20.15 -8.16 -15.88
CA LEU A 109 -21.21 -9.09 -15.51
C LEU A 109 -21.19 -9.41 -14.02
N ILE A 110 -20.02 -9.75 -13.47
CA ILE A 110 -19.88 -10.10 -12.06
C ILE A 110 -20.18 -8.88 -11.18
N TYR A 111 -19.66 -7.72 -11.55
CA TYR A 111 -19.98 -6.47 -10.89
C TYR A 111 -21.50 -6.20 -10.82
N ASP A 112 -22.19 -6.26 -11.96
CA ASP A 112 -23.61 -5.93 -12.06
C ASP A 112 -24.45 -6.90 -11.19
N ARG A 113 -24.03 -8.17 -11.10
CA ARG A 113 -24.64 -9.16 -10.19
C ARG A 113 -24.42 -8.82 -8.72
N VAL A 114 -23.24 -8.31 -8.34
CA VAL A 114 -22.97 -7.93 -6.94
C VAL A 114 -23.83 -6.72 -6.57
N ALA A 115 -23.92 -5.72 -7.45
CA ALA A 115 -24.79 -4.57 -7.26
C ALA A 115 -26.26 -4.97 -7.11
N GLU A 116 -26.77 -5.82 -8.02
CA GLU A 116 -28.13 -6.36 -7.94
C GLU A 116 -28.38 -7.10 -6.62
N ARG A 117 -27.39 -7.88 -6.15
CA ARG A 117 -27.48 -8.58 -4.86
C ARG A 117 -27.56 -7.60 -3.69
N ILE A 118 -26.72 -6.56 -3.66
CA ILE A 118 -26.75 -5.53 -2.61
C ILE A 118 -28.13 -4.85 -2.57
N GLU A 119 -28.72 -4.56 -3.73
CA GLU A 119 -30.05 -3.94 -3.81
C GLU A 119 -31.15 -4.87 -3.29
N LYS A 120 -31.20 -6.11 -3.77
CA LYS A 120 -32.36 -7.01 -3.60
C LYS A 120 -32.35 -7.82 -2.32
N GLU A 121 -31.17 -8.23 -1.84
CA GLU A 121 -31.07 -9.14 -0.71
C GLU A 121 -30.96 -8.41 0.64
N PRO A 122 -31.33 -9.04 1.77
CA PRO A 122 -31.11 -8.47 3.10
C PRO A 122 -29.61 -8.21 3.36
N LEU A 123 -29.29 -7.03 3.90
CA LEU A 123 -27.92 -6.68 4.29
C LEU A 123 -27.65 -7.15 5.73
N THR A 124 -27.17 -8.38 5.88
CA THR A 124 -26.67 -8.90 7.16
C THR A 124 -25.24 -8.39 7.42
N ASP A 125 -24.76 -8.48 8.67
CA ASP A 125 -23.37 -8.13 8.98
C ASP A 125 -22.37 -8.99 8.20
N GLN A 126 -22.67 -10.28 8.00
CA GLN A 126 -21.83 -11.16 7.19
C GLN A 126 -21.78 -10.68 5.73
N ALA A 127 -22.92 -10.32 5.14
CA ALA A 127 -22.97 -9.80 3.78
C ALA A 127 -22.21 -8.47 3.66
N LEU A 128 -22.45 -7.52 4.57
CA LEU A 128 -21.75 -6.25 4.63
C LEU A 128 -20.23 -6.43 4.73
N TYR A 129 -19.78 -7.34 5.59
CA TYR A 129 -18.36 -7.65 5.75
C TYR A 129 -17.76 -8.20 4.45
N LEU A 130 -18.41 -9.18 3.80
CA LEU A 130 -17.89 -9.80 2.58
C LEU A 130 -17.91 -8.84 1.38
N TYR A 131 -18.92 -7.98 1.26
CA TYR A 131 -18.93 -6.92 0.25
C TYR A 131 -17.77 -5.95 0.42
N ARG A 132 -17.55 -5.46 1.64
CA ARG A 132 -16.41 -4.57 1.94
C ARG A 132 -15.08 -5.26 1.70
N TYR A 133 -14.94 -6.51 2.14
CA TYR A 133 -13.73 -7.29 1.93
C TYR A 133 -13.39 -7.41 0.45
N ALA A 134 -14.36 -7.76 -0.40
CA ALA A 134 -14.14 -7.89 -1.84
C ALA A 134 -13.83 -6.55 -2.52
N ILE A 135 -14.53 -5.47 -2.15
CA ILE A 135 -14.23 -4.11 -2.62
C ILE A 135 -12.81 -3.69 -2.22
N TYR A 136 -12.40 -3.95 -0.98
CA TYR A 136 -11.08 -3.61 -0.48
C TYR A 136 -10.00 -4.44 -1.15
N HIS A 137 -10.21 -5.73 -1.33
CA HIS A 137 -9.31 -6.59 -2.09
C HIS A 137 -9.08 -6.04 -3.51
N GLN A 138 -10.13 -5.71 -4.25
CA GLN A 138 -10.00 -5.08 -5.56
C GLN A 138 -9.23 -3.74 -5.50
N ASN A 139 -9.37 -2.97 -4.42
CA ASN A 139 -8.58 -1.74 -4.22
C ASN A 139 -7.09 -2.00 -3.98
N MET A 140 -6.71 -3.15 -3.40
CA MET A 140 -5.29 -3.57 -3.34
C MET A 140 -4.73 -3.82 -4.75
N HIS A 141 -5.53 -4.42 -5.63
CA HIS A 141 -5.17 -4.62 -7.03
C HIS A 141 -5.14 -3.31 -7.84
N ILE A 142 -5.98 -2.33 -7.49
CA ILE A 142 -5.88 -0.97 -8.05
C ILE A 142 -4.53 -0.34 -7.71
N GLU A 143 -4.06 -0.47 -6.46
CA GLU A 143 -2.72 -0.02 -6.07
C GLU A 143 -1.64 -0.73 -6.91
N SER A 144 -1.79 -2.05 -7.10
CA SER A 144 -0.90 -2.87 -7.93
C SER A 144 -0.79 -2.39 -9.37
N MET A 145 -1.92 -2.12 -10.01
CA MET A 145 -1.95 -1.59 -11.37
C MET A 145 -1.29 -0.21 -11.50
N ILE A 146 -1.35 0.62 -10.45
CA ILE A 146 -0.71 1.94 -10.44
C ILE A 146 0.82 1.82 -10.37
N TRP A 147 1.37 1.03 -9.43
CA TRP A 147 2.84 0.85 -9.40
C TRP A 147 3.35 -0.03 -10.54
N CYS A 148 2.50 -0.87 -11.14
CA CYS A 148 2.83 -1.59 -12.37
C CYS A 148 3.21 -0.61 -13.48
N ARG A 149 2.43 0.45 -13.70
CA ARG A 149 2.76 1.51 -14.67
C ARG A 149 4.09 2.19 -14.38
N GLN A 150 4.38 2.47 -13.11
CA GLN A 150 5.69 2.99 -12.68
C GLN A 150 6.81 1.99 -13.04
N THR A 151 6.61 0.72 -12.69
CA THR A 151 7.59 -0.35 -12.92
C THR A 151 7.97 -0.47 -14.40
N VAL A 152 6.96 -0.56 -15.26
CA VAL A 152 7.15 -0.77 -16.72
C VAL A 152 7.47 0.52 -17.49
N GLY A 153 7.32 1.69 -16.87
CA GLY A 153 7.57 2.98 -17.53
C GLY A 153 6.48 3.40 -18.51
N TYR A 154 5.22 3.10 -18.18
CA TYR A 154 4.06 3.60 -18.94
C TYR A 154 3.63 4.98 -18.44
N PRO A 155 2.85 5.73 -19.25
CA PRO A 155 2.29 7.01 -18.83
C PRO A 155 1.52 6.90 -17.50
N ALA A 156 1.60 8.00 -16.74
CA ALA A 156 0.88 8.17 -15.48
C ALA A 156 -0.59 7.76 -15.62
N PRO A 157 -1.19 7.10 -14.61
CA PRO A 157 -2.56 6.66 -14.68
C PRO A 157 -3.50 7.86 -14.86
N PRO A 158 -4.63 7.70 -15.58
CA PRO A 158 -5.62 8.77 -15.69
C PRO A 158 -6.07 9.24 -14.30
N GLY A 159 -6.23 10.55 -14.13
CA GLY A 159 -6.54 11.17 -12.83
C GLY A 159 -5.30 11.54 -11.99
N THR A 160 -4.09 11.23 -12.46
CA THR A 160 -2.86 11.80 -11.88
C THR A 160 -2.88 13.32 -12.06
N ASP A 161 -2.66 14.04 -10.96
CA ASP A 161 -2.63 15.48 -10.91
C ASP A 161 -1.58 15.89 -9.87
N LEU A 162 -0.44 16.39 -10.34
CA LEU A 162 0.68 16.84 -9.51
C LEU A 162 0.42 18.21 -8.85
N TYR A 163 -0.85 18.61 -8.78
CA TYR A 163 -1.28 19.72 -7.95
C TYR A 163 -0.93 19.48 -6.47
N ARG A 164 -0.55 20.56 -5.80
CA ARG A 164 -0.17 20.60 -4.38
C ARG A 164 -1.36 21.15 -3.57
N PRO A 165 -2.27 20.31 -3.05
CA PRO A 165 -3.56 20.75 -2.50
C PRO A 165 -3.47 21.35 -1.10
N ALA A 166 -2.45 20.98 -0.32
CA ALA A 166 -2.32 21.38 1.08
C ALA A 166 -0.86 21.75 1.37
N PRO A 167 -0.37 22.88 0.83
CA PRO A 167 0.99 23.33 1.11
C PRO A 167 1.15 23.58 2.62
N GLY A 168 2.19 23.01 3.20
CA GLY A 168 2.57 23.31 4.59
C GLY A 168 3.89 24.07 4.68
N ASP A 169 4.18 24.52 5.90
CA ASP A 169 5.46 25.14 6.25
C ASP A 169 6.43 24.08 6.82
N PRO A 170 7.72 24.11 6.44
CA PRO A 170 8.71 23.20 7.00
C PRO A 170 8.87 23.33 8.52
N CYS A 171 8.74 22.22 9.24
CA CYS A 171 8.97 22.08 10.68
C CYS A 171 9.97 20.94 10.92
N GLN A 172 11.21 21.26 11.26
CA GLN A 172 12.24 20.25 11.52
C GLN A 172 12.10 19.61 12.90
N GLY A 173 12.71 18.43 13.04
CA GLY A 173 12.93 17.75 14.31
C GLY A 173 11.96 16.61 14.56
N ASP A 174 12.02 16.12 15.81
CA ASP A 174 11.24 14.98 16.25
C ASP A 174 9.99 15.40 17.02
N ALA A 175 8.96 14.56 16.93
CA ALA A 175 7.89 14.49 17.92
C ALA A 175 8.36 13.59 19.07
N VAL A 176 8.17 14.05 20.31
CA VAL A 176 8.44 13.25 21.51
C VAL A 176 7.15 12.53 21.88
N ILE A 177 7.18 11.20 21.83
CA ILE A 177 6.08 10.35 22.26
C ILE A 177 6.33 10.00 23.73
N PRO A 178 5.40 10.31 24.65
CA PRO A 178 5.60 10.04 26.06
C PRO A 178 5.52 8.53 26.34
N ALA A 179 6.25 8.10 27.38
CA ALA A 179 6.09 6.74 27.90
C ALA A 179 4.63 6.49 28.31
N GLY A 180 4.14 5.27 28.12
CA GLY A 180 2.77 4.96 28.49
C GLY A 180 2.28 3.59 28.04
N GLU A 181 1.02 3.31 28.42
CA GLU A 181 0.23 2.19 27.93
C GLU A 181 -0.60 2.63 26.72
N TRP A 182 -0.45 1.92 25.61
CA TRP A 182 -1.05 2.27 24.32
C TRP A 182 -1.79 1.07 23.72
N LEU A 183 -2.84 1.33 22.93
CA LEU A 183 -3.57 0.30 22.19
C LEU A 183 -2.97 0.11 20.79
N ILE A 184 -2.74 -1.14 20.43
CA ILE A 184 -2.31 -1.57 19.09
C ILE A 184 -3.39 -2.45 18.48
N GLY A 185 -3.70 -2.25 17.20
CA GLY A 185 -4.56 -3.10 16.41
C GLY A 185 -6.07 -2.90 16.62
N MET A 186 -6.84 -3.74 15.92
CA MET A 186 -8.29 -3.75 15.90
C MET A 186 -8.87 -4.90 16.72
N PRO A 187 -10.10 -4.79 17.26
CA PRO A 187 -10.67 -5.83 18.11
C PRO A 187 -10.72 -7.17 17.37
N GLY A 188 -10.37 -8.26 18.07
CA GLY A 188 -10.44 -9.61 17.48
C GLY A 188 -11.87 -10.08 17.27
N GLU A 189 -12.71 -9.93 18.30
CA GLU A 189 -14.15 -10.21 18.26
C GLU A 189 -14.88 -8.89 18.52
N SER A 190 -15.81 -8.52 17.64
CA SER A 190 -16.62 -7.31 17.76
C SER A 190 -18.00 -7.53 17.15
N GLU A 191 -19.05 -7.04 17.79
CA GLU A 191 -20.40 -6.96 17.22
C GLU A 191 -20.48 -5.98 16.02
N ARG A 192 -19.45 -5.15 15.82
CA ARG A 192 -19.36 -4.19 14.72
C ARG A 192 -18.28 -4.55 13.69
N TYR A 193 -17.89 -5.83 13.63
CA TYR A 193 -16.83 -6.32 12.72
C TYR A 193 -17.10 -5.99 11.24
N ALA A 194 -18.37 -5.90 10.84
CA ALA A 194 -18.77 -5.56 9.48
C ALA A 194 -18.77 -4.05 9.20
N SER A 195 -18.88 -3.23 10.25
CA SER A 195 -19.09 -1.78 10.16
C SER A 195 -17.88 -1.00 10.67
N ASP A 196 -17.89 -0.59 11.93
CA ASP A 196 -16.89 0.30 12.51
C ASP A 196 -15.57 -0.39 12.83
N ASP A 197 -15.60 -1.69 13.09
CA ASP A 197 -14.44 -2.45 13.53
C ASP A 197 -13.90 -3.37 12.42
N PHE A 198 -14.20 -3.09 11.14
CA PHE A 198 -13.65 -3.84 10.00
C PHE A 198 -12.12 -3.82 10.05
N ALA A 199 -11.55 -5.02 9.88
CA ALA A 199 -10.11 -5.23 9.94
C ALA A 199 -9.71 -6.54 9.25
N PHE A 200 -8.61 -6.51 8.48
CA PHE A 200 -7.95 -7.73 8.04
C PHE A 200 -7.42 -8.51 9.25
N ASP A 201 -7.32 -9.83 9.10
CA ASP A 201 -6.87 -10.74 10.14
C ASP A 201 -5.57 -10.31 10.84
N ASN A 202 -4.57 -9.85 10.08
CA ASN A 202 -3.26 -9.48 10.61
C ASN A 202 -3.25 -8.27 11.55
N GLU A 203 -4.34 -7.51 11.63
CA GLU A 203 -4.46 -6.34 12.49
C GLU A 203 -5.16 -6.66 13.80
N LYS A 204 -5.52 -7.93 14.00
CA LYS A 204 -6.26 -8.45 15.14
C LYS A 204 -5.43 -9.52 15.88
N PRO A 205 -5.68 -9.73 17.18
CA PRO A 205 -6.55 -8.93 18.04
C PRO A 205 -5.86 -7.66 18.55
N ARG A 206 -6.66 -6.71 19.03
CA ARG A 206 -6.18 -5.52 19.73
C ARG A 206 -5.56 -5.92 21.08
N PHE A 207 -4.43 -5.33 21.40
CA PHE A 207 -3.75 -5.52 22.68
C PHE A 207 -3.17 -4.20 23.21
N THR A 208 -2.71 -4.22 24.45
CA THR A 208 -2.03 -3.08 25.08
C THR A 208 -0.54 -3.33 25.12
N VAL A 209 0.25 -2.33 24.71
CA VAL A 209 1.71 -2.34 24.80
C VAL A 209 2.19 -1.24 25.75
N LYS A 210 3.26 -1.50 26.50
CA LYS A 210 4.00 -0.49 27.26
C LYS A 210 5.18 -0.03 26.43
N LEU A 211 5.23 1.25 26.10
CA LEU A 211 6.39 1.85 25.43
C LEU A 211 7.03 2.87 26.36
N GLU A 212 8.36 2.87 26.39
CA GLU A 212 9.14 3.98 26.93
C GLU A 212 8.99 5.22 26.04
N SER A 213 9.45 6.38 26.53
CA SER A 213 9.43 7.59 25.72
C SER A 213 10.44 7.47 24.57
N PHE A 214 10.03 7.86 23.38
CA PHE A 214 10.89 7.87 22.19
C PHE A 214 10.66 9.13 21.37
N ALA A 215 11.64 9.46 20.52
CA ALA A 215 11.57 10.58 19.61
C ALA A 215 11.51 10.05 18.17
N ILE A 216 10.49 10.45 17.43
CA ILE A 216 10.26 10.05 16.03
C ILE A 216 10.26 11.29 15.15
N SER A 217 10.91 11.21 13.99
CA SER A 217 10.93 12.31 13.02
C SER A 217 9.51 12.75 12.73
N LYS A 218 9.26 14.07 12.72
CA LYS A 218 7.95 14.59 12.29
C LYS A 218 7.67 14.27 10.83
N TYR A 219 8.71 14.16 10.00
CA TYR A 219 8.61 13.96 8.55
C TYR A 219 9.21 12.63 8.09
N LEU A 220 8.74 12.20 6.92
CA LEU A 220 9.43 11.21 6.09
C LEU A 220 10.84 11.69 5.75
N VAL A 221 11.75 10.76 5.47
CA VAL A 221 13.06 11.12 4.90
C VAL A 221 12.86 11.67 3.49
N SER A 222 13.34 12.89 3.23
CA SER A 222 13.22 13.51 1.91
C SER A 222 14.29 13.03 0.93
N ASN A 223 14.05 13.24 -0.36
CA ASN A 223 15.03 13.04 -1.42
C ASN A 223 16.34 13.79 -1.14
N ARG A 224 16.28 15.02 -0.62
CA ARG A 224 17.49 15.79 -0.22
C ARG A 224 18.30 15.03 0.83
N GLN A 225 17.65 14.58 1.90
CA GLN A 225 18.31 13.86 3.00
C GLN A 225 18.87 12.50 2.54
N PHE A 226 18.17 11.82 1.63
CA PHE A 226 18.66 10.57 1.07
C PHE A 226 19.82 10.80 0.09
N LEU A 227 19.79 11.89 -0.67
CA LEU A 227 20.87 12.26 -1.57
C LEU A 227 22.18 12.52 -0.82
N GLU A 228 22.14 13.17 0.34
CA GLU A 228 23.31 13.35 1.21
C GLU A 228 23.97 12.00 1.57
N PHE A 229 23.17 10.97 1.86
CA PHE A 229 23.67 9.60 2.10
C PHE A 229 24.31 8.98 0.85
N VAL A 230 23.71 9.17 -0.33
CA VAL A 230 24.27 8.67 -1.60
C VAL A 230 25.62 9.34 -1.90
N GLU A 231 25.69 10.67 -1.73
CA GLU A 231 26.88 11.48 -2.03
C GLU A 231 28.03 11.24 -1.03
N ASP A 232 27.72 11.02 0.24
CA ASP A 232 28.68 10.58 1.27
C ASP A 232 29.11 9.09 1.11
N GLY A 233 28.71 8.46 -0.01
CA GLY A 233 29.14 7.12 -0.37
C GLY A 233 28.48 6.00 0.43
N GLY A 234 27.24 6.19 0.89
CA GLY A 234 26.49 5.22 1.67
C GLY A 234 26.45 3.80 1.06
N TYR A 235 26.27 3.70 -0.27
CA TYR A 235 26.29 2.42 -1.01
C TYR A 235 27.70 1.81 -1.18
N ARG A 236 28.76 2.52 -0.77
CA ARG A 236 30.16 2.05 -0.83
C ARG A 236 30.73 1.72 0.56
N ARG A 237 29.94 1.88 1.61
CA ARG A 237 30.34 1.79 3.02
C ARG A 237 29.72 0.58 3.69
N PRO A 238 30.30 -0.63 3.56
CA PRO A 238 29.68 -1.89 4.01
C PRO A 238 29.38 -1.94 5.52
N GLU A 239 30.03 -1.11 6.33
CA GLU A 239 29.77 -0.97 7.77
C GLU A 239 28.38 -0.42 8.09
N LEU A 240 27.73 0.26 7.14
CA LEU A 240 26.36 0.79 7.29
C LEU A 240 25.28 -0.28 7.06
N TRP A 241 25.64 -1.42 6.48
CA TRP A 241 24.68 -2.42 6.01
C TRP A 241 24.68 -3.63 6.94
N SER A 242 23.51 -4.16 7.25
CA SER A 242 23.36 -5.44 7.96
C SER A 242 23.86 -6.60 7.11
N PHE A 243 23.89 -7.82 7.65
CA PHE A 243 24.30 -9.00 6.87
C PHE A 243 23.42 -9.20 5.62
N GLY A 244 22.09 -9.10 5.76
CA GLY A 244 21.16 -9.17 4.64
C GLY A 244 21.33 -8.01 3.67
N GLY A 245 21.47 -6.78 4.18
CA GLY A 245 21.73 -5.60 3.36
C GLY A 245 23.02 -5.69 2.54
N ARG A 246 24.12 -6.22 3.12
CA ARG A 246 25.38 -6.44 2.38
C ARG A 246 25.24 -7.47 1.26
N LYS A 247 24.44 -8.52 1.47
CA LYS A 247 24.13 -9.50 0.42
C LYS A 247 23.35 -8.85 -0.71
N TRP A 248 22.28 -8.12 -0.36
CA TRP A 248 21.48 -7.39 -1.34
C TRP A 248 22.30 -6.37 -2.13
N LEU A 249 23.15 -5.58 -1.47
CA LEU A 249 24.01 -4.57 -2.11
C LEU A 249 24.99 -5.17 -3.15
N GLN A 250 25.29 -6.46 -3.04
CA GLN A 250 26.16 -7.21 -3.95
C GLN A 250 25.38 -7.98 -5.03
N THR A 251 24.05 -8.07 -4.91
CA THR A 251 23.20 -8.78 -5.86
C THR A 251 22.97 -7.91 -7.08
N GLU A 252 23.32 -8.41 -8.26
CA GLU A 252 22.93 -7.76 -9.51
C GLU A 252 21.47 -8.06 -9.83
N THR A 253 20.69 -7.01 -10.08
CA THR A 253 19.30 -7.09 -10.52
C THR A 253 19.18 -6.55 -11.93
N ASP A 254 18.26 -7.12 -12.72
CA ASP A 254 17.96 -6.60 -14.05
C ASP A 254 17.16 -5.30 -13.95
N ILE A 255 17.75 -4.18 -14.37
CA ILE A 255 17.14 -2.86 -14.40
C ILE A 255 16.79 -2.41 -15.83
N ALA A 256 16.75 -3.34 -16.80
CA ALA A 256 16.42 -3.02 -18.19
C ALA A 256 15.09 -2.26 -18.32
N LEU A 257 14.05 -2.70 -17.60
CA LEU A 257 12.74 -2.04 -17.58
C LEU A 257 12.80 -0.61 -17.06
N VAL A 258 13.64 -0.33 -16.06
CA VAL A 258 13.83 1.03 -15.52
C VAL A 258 14.34 1.99 -16.59
N HIS A 259 15.18 1.49 -17.49
CA HIS A 259 15.85 2.29 -18.51
C HIS A 259 15.21 2.14 -19.90
N GLY A 260 14.10 1.41 -20.03
CA GLY A 260 13.44 1.15 -21.32
C GLY A 260 14.33 0.40 -22.30
N SER A 261 15.15 -0.54 -21.80
CA SER A 261 16.05 -1.36 -22.62
C SER A 261 15.43 -2.72 -22.94
N ASP A 262 15.57 -3.16 -24.18
CA ASP A 262 15.16 -4.52 -24.62
C ASP A 262 16.20 -5.60 -24.27
N GLN A 263 17.37 -5.21 -23.75
CA GLN A 263 18.44 -6.12 -23.36
C GLN A 263 18.61 -6.11 -21.84
N PRO A 264 18.86 -7.26 -21.19
CA PRO A 264 19.11 -7.31 -19.75
C PRO A 264 20.23 -6.36 -19.33
N LEU A 265 19.96 -5.57 -18.28
CA LEU A 265 20.91 -4.64 -17.71
C LEU A 265 21.11 -5.01 -16.24
N LEU A 266 21.98 -5.99 -15.99
CA LEU A 266 22.32 -6.42 -14.63
C LEU A 266 23.20 -5.39 -13.95
N ARG A 267 22.76 -4.86 -12.80
CA ARG A 267 23.54 -3.94 -11.97
C ARG A 267 23.32 -4.18 -10.49
N ALA A 268 24.40 -4.06 -9.71
CA ALA A 268 24.33 -3.91 -8.27
C ALA A 268 23.81 -2.50 -7.90
N PRO A 269 23.03 -2.35 -6.81
CA PRO A 269 22.48 -1.07 -6.36
C PRO A 269 23.54 -0.02 -6.03
N ARG A 270 23.27 1.25 -6.38
CA ARG A 270 24.18 2.40 -6.10
C ARG A 270 23.46 3.67 -5.64
N HIS A 271 22.14 3.68 -5.77
CA HIS A 271 21.18 4.74 -5.48
C HIS A 271 19.77 4.11 -5.58
N PRO A 272 18.69 4.79 -5.19
CA PRO A 272 17.32 4.30 -5.34
C PRO A 272 16.99 3.89 -6.78
N LEU A 273 16.06 2.94 -6.94
CA LEU A 273 15.83 2.22 -8.20
C LEU A 273 15.61 3.14 -9.41
N TYR A 274 14.79 4.17 -9.23
CA TYR A 274 14.39 5.08 -10.31
C TYR A 274 15.21 6.37 -10.34
N TRP A 275 16.37 6.43 -9.67
CA TRP A 275 17.27 7.56 -9.77
C TRP A 275 18.30 7.37 -10.89
N ARG A 276 18.82 8.47 -11.43
CA ARG A 276 20.03 8.45 -12.26
C ARG A 276 20.77 9.78 -12.16
N TRP A 277 22.08 9.71 -12.38
CA TRP A 277 22.89 10.88 -12.69
C TRP A 277 22.95 11.09 -14.20
N HIS A 278 22.41 12.21 -14.69
CA HIS A 278 22.37 12.53 -16.12
C HIS A 278 22.37 14.05 -16.31
N ASP A 279 23.08 14.58 -17.32
CA ASP A 279 23.23 16.02 -17.57
C ASP A 279 23.62 16.84 -16.33
N GLU A 280 24.62 16.35 -15.58
CA GLU A 280 25.16 17.02 -14.37
C GLU A 280 24.13 17.23 -13.24
N GLN A 281 23.05 16.46 -13.23
CA GLN A 281 22.03 16.52 -12.17
C GLN A 281 21.47 15.13 -11.83
N TRP A 282 20.95 15.01 -10.61
CA TRP A 282 20.12 13.86 -10.23
C TRP A 282 18.73 14.00 -10.81
N GLN A 283 18.26 12.91 -11.42
CA GLN A 283 16.92 12.78 -11.97
C GLN A 283 16.22 11.57 -11.34
N GLU A 284 14.90 11.63 -11.26
CA GLU A 284 14.04 10.52 -10.91
C GLU A 284 13.13 10.16 -12.10
N ARG A 285 12.79 8.88 -12.23
CA ARG A 285 11.77 8.42 -13.17
C ARG A 285 10.42 8.36 -12.49
N VAL A 286 9.51 9.21 -12.93
CA VAL A 286 8.09 9.17 -12.58
C VAL A 286 7.33 8.73 -13.82
N PHE A 287 6.81 7.51 -13.80
CA PHE A 287 6.15 6.85 -14.90
C PHE A 287 7.05 6.80 -16.16
N ASP A 288 6.57 7.28 -17.30
CA ASP A 288 7.30 7.33 -18.56
C ASP A 288 8.28 8.51 -18.65
N ARG A 289 8.47 9.29 -17.58
CA ARG A 289 9.24 10.55 -17.62
C ARG A 289 10.40 10.54 -16.64
N TRP A 290 11.57 10.91 -17.15
CA TRP A 290 12.69 11.35 -16.33
C TRP A 290 12.56 12.84 -16.07
N GLN A 291 12.64 13.24 -14.81
CA GLN A 291 12.54 14.63 -14.37
C GLN A 291 13.62 14.95 -13.35
N PRO A 292 13.97 16.23 -13.12
CA PRO A 292 14.85 16.61 -12.02
C PRO A 292 14.32 16.08 -10.69
N LEU A 293 15.21 15.57 -9.84
CA LEU A 293 14.86 15.06 -8.52
C LEU A 293 14.23 16.18 -7.68
N ASN A 294 13.00 15.98 -7.19
CA ASN A 294 12.39 16.93 -6.27
C ASN A 294 13.01 16.78 -4.87
N PRO A 295 13.82 17.73 -4.36
CA PRO A 295 14.56 17.56 -3.11
C PRO A 295 13.67 17.51 -1.86
N ASP A 296 12.48 18.11 -1.92
CA ASP A 296 11.58 18.20 -0.77
C ASP A 296 10.55 17.08 -0.73
N ALA A 297 10.34 16.34 -1.82
CA ALA A 297 9.53 15.13 -1.85
C ALA A 297 10.15 14.01 -0.98
N PRO A 298 9.35 13.07 -0.48
CA PRO A 298 9.86 11.88 0.20
C PRO A 298 10.76 11.04 -0.72
N VAL A 299 11.75 10.38 -0.14
CA VAL A 299 12.41 9.28 -0.86
C VAL A 299 11.43 8.14 -1.09
N THR A 300 11.39 7.65 -2.32
CA THR A 300 10.50 6.57 -2.78
C THR A 300 11.30 5.43 -3.37
N HIS A 301 10.69 4.25 -3.48
CA HIS A 301 11.25 3.08 -4.15
C HIS A 301 12.59 2.64 -3.55
N VAL A 302 12.67 2.67 -2.21
CA VAL A 302 13.80 2.18 -1.43
C VAL A 302 13.45 0.89 -0.73
N THR A 303 14.39 -0.04 -0.71
CA THR A 303 14.30 -1.30 0.01
C THR A 303 14.38 -1.09 1.52
N PHE A 304 13.96 -2.08 2.29
CA PHE A 304 14.18 -2.09 3.75
C PHE A 304 15.68 -1.95 4.07
N TRP A 305 16.55 -2.57 3.27
CA TRP A 305 17.99 -2.52 3.47
C TRP A 305 18.57 -1.12 3.30
N GLU A 306 18.09 -0.37 2.30
CA GLU A 306 18.46 1.04 2.08
C GLU A 306 17.97 1.92 3.23
N ALA A 307 16.72 1.74 3.67
CA ALA A 307 16.15 2.48 4.79
C ALA A 307 16.95 2.22 6.10
N GLU A 308 17.29 0.97 6.39
CA GLU A 308 18.09 0.57 7.55
C GLU A 308 19.52 1.14 7.49
N ALA A 309 20.16 1.08 6.31
CA ALA A 309 21.52 1.60 6.13
C ALA A 309 21.58 3.13 6.25
N TRP A 310 20.58 3.84 5.70
CA TRP A 310 20.43 5.28 5.89
C TRP A 310 20.27 5.63 7.37
N CYS A 311 19.44 4.89 8.11
CA CYS A 311 19.28 5.09 9.54
C CYS A 311 20.61 4.98 10.28
N ARG A 312 21.41 3.93 10.02
CA ARG A 312 22.73 3.76 10.64
C ARG A 312 23.68 4.91 10.31
N TRP A 313 23.68 5.37 9.07
CA TRP A 313 24.49 6.52 8.63
C TRP A 313 24.12 7.80 9.38
N ALA A 314 22.83 8.07 9.52
CA ALA A 314 22.31 9.25 10.19
C ALA A 314 22.37 9.19 11.73
N GLY A 315 22.85 8.08 12.32
CA GLY A 315 22.82 7.86 13.77
C GLY A 315 21.38 7.72 14.30
N ARG A 316 20.53 7.02 13.55
CA ARG A 316 19.10 6.81 13.80
C ARG A 316 18.73 5.33 13.68
N ARG A 317 17.45 5.02 13.88
CA ARG A 317 16.85 3.71 13.62
C ARG A 317 15.48 3.84 12.92
N LEU A 318 15.00 2.76 12.34
CA LEU A 318 13.60 2.65 11.95
C LEU A 318 12.72 2.56 13.21
N PRO A 319 11.48 3.07 13.17
CA PRO A 319 10.50 2.80 14.22
C PRO A 319 10.12 1.31 14.21
N THR A 320 9.74 0.79 15.37
CA THR A 320 8.93 -0.43 15.40
C THR A 320 7.54 -0.16 14.83
N GLU A 321 6.82 -1.20 14.40
CA GLU A 321 5.43 -1.03 13.96
C GLU A 321 4.52 -0.49 15.07
N TYR A 322 4.82 -0.80 16.34
CA TYR A 322 4.10 -0.29 17.50
C TYR A 322 4.40 1.18 17.76
N GLU A 323 5.67 1.58 17.73
CA GLU A 323 6.05 3.00 17.84
C GLU A 323 5.42 3.84 16.73
N TRP A 324 5.41 3.32 15.51
CA TRP A 324 4.78 3.98 14.37
C TRP A 324 3.27 4.17 14.60
N GLU A 325 2.56 3.13 15.02
CA GLU A 325 1.11 3.18 15.22
C GLU A 325 0.74 4.09 16.40
N VAL A 326 1.53 4.08 17.47
CA VAL A 326 1.36 5.02 18.59
C VAL A 326 1.60 6.45 18.13
N ALA A 327 2.68 6.72 17.39
CA ALA A 327 2.96 8.06 16.85
C ALA A 327 1.88 8.55 15.87
N ALA A 328 1.23 7.63 15.15
CA ALA A 328 0.14 7.94 14.23
C ALA A 328 -1.16 8.24 14.98
N LEU A 329 -1.54 7.42 15.97
CA LEU A 329 -2.90 7.40 16.49
C LEU A 329 -3.03 7.86 17.95
N GLY A 330 -2.03 7.60 18.79
CA GLY A 330 -2.08 7.92 20.22
C GLY A 330 -3.22 7.24 20.98
N ASN A 331 -3.71 6.08 20.51
CA ASN A 331 -4.84 5.40 21.13
C ASN A 331 -4.48 4.82 22.51
N ARG A 332 -5.32 5.10 23.51
CA ARG A 332 -5.15 4.64 24.91
C ARG A 332 -6.34 3.84 25.40
N PRO A 333 -6.15 2.91 26.36
CA PRO A 333 -7.26 2.23 27.01
C PRO A 333 -8.25 3.22 27.64
N GLY A 334 -9.55 3.05 27.35
CA GLY A 334 -10.62 3.88 27.90
C GLY A 334 -10.84 5.23 27.19
N GLU A 335 -10.04 5.57 26.18
CA GLU A 335 -10.22 6.78 25.37
C GLU A 335 -10.93 6.46 24.04
N PRO A 336 -11.58 7.45 23.39
CA PRO A 336 -12.15 7.26 22.06
C PRO A 336 -11.10 6.81 21.04
N PHE A 337 -11.40 5.73 20.32
CA PHE A 337 -10.50 5.19 19.31
C PHE A 337 -10.40 6.10 18.08
N ARG A 338 -9.18 6.35 17.63
CA ARG A 338 -8.82 7.11 16.44
C ARG A 338 -8.39 6.15 15.32
N ARG A 339 -9.00 6.29 14.14
CA ARG A 339 -8.70 5.50 12.93
C ARG A 339 -7.61 6.14 12.06
N PHE A 340 -7.56 7.46 12.01
CA PHE A 340 -6.60 8.24 11.23
C PHE A 340 -5.86 9.25 12.10
N PRO A 341 -4.66 9.70 11.72
CA PRO A 341 -3.90 10.68 12.49
C PRO A 341 -4.71 11.92 12.92
N TRP A 342 -5.54 12.45 12.02
CA TRP A 342 -6.40 13.62 12.26
C TRP A 342 -7.73 13.31 12.99
N GLY A 343 -8.16 12.05 13.06
CA GLY A 343 -9.40 11.67 13.75
C GLY A 343 -10.14 10.54 13.06
N ASN A 344 -11.47 10.62 13.06
CA ASN A 344 -12.36 9.63 12.44
C ASN A 344 -13.16 10.20 11.26
N SER A 345 -12.81 11.39 10.76
CA SER A 345 -13.37 11.94 9.52
C SER A 345 -12.77 11.26 8.30
N THR A 346 -13.58 11.11 7.25
CA THR A 346 -13.17 10.53 5.97
C THR A 346 -11.93 11.23 5.41
N PRO A 347 -10.93 10.48 4.90
CA PRO A 347 -9.77 11.07 4.22
C PRO A 347 -10.18 11.96 3.05
N THR A 348 -9.51 13.11 2.90
CA THR A 348 -9.66 14.04 1.78
C THR A 348 -8.30 14.36 1.20
N GLU A 349 -8.27 14.95 0.00
CA GLU A 349 -7.04 15.40 -0.66
C GLU A 349 -6.28 16.49 0.13
N GLN A 350 -6.93 17.15 1.10
CA GLN A 350 -6.29 18.12 2.00
C GLN A 350 -5.56 17.43 3.17
N LEU A 351 -5.94 16.19 3.50
CA LEU A 351 -5.46 15.47 4.68
C LEU A 351 -4.32 14.49 4.34
N ALA A 352 -4.30 13.91 3.14
CA ALA A 352 -3.29 12.93 2.74
C ALA A 352 -3.16 12.81 1.21
N ASP A 353 -1.98 12.39 0.74
CA ASP A 353 -1.74 11.98 -0.65
C ASP A 353 -2.16 10.51 -0.84
N LEU A 354 -3.26 10.28 -1.55
CA LEU A 354 -3.90 8.96 -1.73
C LEU A 354 -4.48 8.80 -3.14
N SER A 355 -4.90 7.57 -3.47
CA SER A 355 -5.69 7.21 -4.67
C SER A 355 -5.01 7.48 -6.03
N GLY A 356 -3.69 7.65 -6.03
CA GLY A 356 -2.85 7.82 -7.22
C GLY A 356 -2.92 9.21 -7.85
N ARG A 357 -3.06 10.26 -7.02
CA ARG A 357 -3.18 11.65 -7.52
C ARG A 357 -1.86 12.38 -7.58
N ALA A 358 -1.22 12.68 -6.43
CA ALA A 358 0.01 13.47 -6.37
C ALA A 358 1.28 12.60 -6.41
N MET A 359 1.13 11.28 -6.30
CA MET A 359 2.17 10.30 -6.61
C MET A 359 3.48 10.50 -5.83
N ALA A 360 3.36 10.84 -4.54
CA ALA A 360 4.47 11.10 -3.64
C ALA A 360 5.40 12.24 -4.09
N GLN A 361 4.90 13.18 -4.90
CA GLN A 361 5.68 14.32 -5.40
C GLN A 361 5.53 15.59 -4.54
N ASN A 362 4.59 15.61 -3.59
CA ASN A 362 4.44 16.73 -2.68
C ASN A 362 5.52 16.72 -1.60
N PRO A 363 6.00 17.89 -1.16
CA PRO A 363 6.97 17.99 -0.07
C PRO A 363 6.59 17.22 1.21
N VAL A 364 7.60 16.73 1.94
CA VAL A 364 7.44 16.00 3.22
C VAL A 364 6.83 16.84 4.35
N PHE A 365 6.60 18.13 4.11
CA PHE A 365 6.03 19.10 5.03
C PHE A 365 4.65 19.61 4.57
N ASP A 366 4.02 18.97 3.59
CA ASP A 366 2.63 19.23 3.16
C ASP A 366 1.62 18.47 3.98
N PHE A 367 0.33 18.77 3.80
CA PHE A 367 -0.82 18.16 4.49
C PHE A 367 -0.91 18.44 6.01
N PRO A 368 -0.80 19.70 6.47
CA PRO A 368 -0.80 20.04 7.91
C PRO A 368 -2.03 19.57 8.67
N ASP A 369 -3.20 19.61 8.04
CA ASP A 369 -4.44 19.18 8.68
C ASP A 369 -4.49 17.65 8.85
N GLY A 370 -3.57 16.91 8.21
CA GLY A 370 -3.38 15.47 8.35
C GLY A 370 -2.40 15.06 9.45
N ASP A 371 -1.90 16.01 10.26
CA ASP A 371 -0.95 15.72 11.34
C ASP A 371 -1.53 14.75 12.39
N SER A 372 -0.65 13.89 12.92
CA SER A 372 -0.97 13.05 14.07
C SER A 372 -1.17 13.87 15.35
N PRO A 373 -1.73 13.28 16.43
CA PRO A 373 -1.86 13.98 17.72
C PRO A 373 -0.53 14.49 18.31
N PHE A 374 0.60 13.96 17.83
CA PHE A 374 1.95 14.35 18.24
C PHE A 374 2.65 15.25 17.21
N GLY A 375 1.96 15.65 16.13
CA GLY A 375 2.52 16.49 15.07
C GLY A 375 3.41 15.75 14.08
N CYS A 376 3.22 14.44 13.92
CA CYS A 376 3.86 13.69 12.84
C CYS A 376 3.06 13.85 11.55
N ARG A 377 3.73 14.30 10.50
CA ARG A 377 3.14 14.58 9.20
C ARG A 377 3.13 13.35 8.31
N GLN A 378 2.12 13.28 7.44
CA GLN A 378 2.03 12.26 6.39
C GLN A 378 2.16 10.82 6.93
N MET A 379 1.67 10.58 8.15
CA MET A 379 1.54 9.23 8.71
C MET A 379 0.50 8.39 7.94
N THR A 380 -0.25 8.99 7.00
CA THR A 380 -1.17 8.28 6.13
C THR A 380 -0.97 8.75 4.69
N GLY A 381 -0.88 7.79 3.77
CA GLY A 381 -0.61 8.02 2.36
C GLY A 381 0.84 8.41 2.07
N THR A 382 1.06 9.00 0.90
CA THR A 382 2.38 9.39 0.39
C THR A 382 3.28 8.17 0.09
N VAL A 383 3.79 7.46 1.09
CA VAL A 383 4.61 6.24 0.92
C VAL A 383 4.31 5.24 2.02
N TRP A 384 4.37 3.95 1.67
CA TRP A 384 4.47 2.89 2.67
C TRP A 384 5.77 3.08 3.47
N GLU A 385 5.67 3.23 4.79
CA GLU A 385 6.81 3.47 5.65
C GLU A 385 7.39 2.15 6.19
N TRP A 386 8.65 1.85 5.89
CA TRP A 386 9.35 0.70 6.48
C TRP A 386 9.47 0.83 8.00
N THR A 387 9.20 -0.28 8.69
CA THR A 387 9.44 -0.44 10.14
C THR A 387 10.52 -1.50 10.39
N SER A 388 11.05 -1.58 11.60
CA SER A 388 12.06 -2.59 11.95
C SER A 388 11.52 -4.03 12.00
N ASP A 389 10.21 -4.18 12.18
CA ASP A 389 9.57 -5.44 12.55
C ASP A 389 9.49 -6.41 11.39
N GLN A 390 9.73 -7.68 11.73
CA GLN A 390 9.35 -8.79 10.86
C GLN A 390 7.83 -8.90 10.86
N PHE A 391 7.21 -9.12 9.71
CA PHE A 391 5.78 -9.37 9.66
C PHE A 391 5.49 -10.73 10.29
N LEU A 392 4.90 -10.67 11.48
CA LEU A 392 4.50 -11.80 12.29
C LEU A 392 3.06 -11.60 12.77
N PRO A 393 2.34 -12.71 13.05
CA PRO A 393 1.01 -12.61 13.65
C PRO A 393 1.09 -11.95 15.03
N TYR A 394 0.07 -11.18 15.38
CA TYR A 394 -0.11 -10.74 16.77
C TYR A 394 -0.45 -11.93 17.68
N ASP A 395 -0.17 -11.79 18.97
CA ASP A 395 -0.57 -12.78 19.96
C ASP A 395 -2.10 -12.93 19.96
N GLY A 396 -2.57 -14.15 19.74
CA GLY A 396 -4.01 -14.44 19.60
C GLY A 396 -4.58 -14.23 18.20
N PHE A 397 -3.73 -13.99 17.19
CA PHE A 397 -4.12 -13.98 15.78
C PHE A 397 -4.96 -15.21 15.41
N LYS A 398 -6.04 -14.97 14.67
CA LYS A 398 -6.90 -15.99 14.08
C LYS A 398 -7.01 -15.69 12.59
N VAL A 399 -6.71 -16.68 11.78
CA VAL A 399 -6.92 -16.66 10.33
C VAL A 399 -8.41 -16.40 10.07
N ASP A 400 -8.73 -15.50 9.13
CA ASP A 400 -10.10 -15.23 8.73
C ASP A 400 -10.57 -16.14 7.57
N MET A 401 -11.62 -15.74 6.86
CA MET A 401 -12.18 -16.51 5.74
C MET A 401 -11.24 -16.61 4.54
N TYR A 402 -10.20 -15.80 4.47
CA TYR A 402 -9.21 -15.83 3.41
C TYR A 402 -7.83 -16.25 3.97
N PRO A 403 -7.55 -17.57 4.08
CA PRO A 403 -6.41 -18.07 4.83
C PRO A 403 -5.04 -17.52 4.44
N PHE A 404 -4.90 -17.13 3.18
CA PHE A 404 -3.64 -16.73 2.59
C PHE A 404 -3.45 -15.21 2.52
N MET A 405 -4.43 -14.43 3.00
CA MET A 405 -4.34 -12.97 3.02
C MET A 405 -3.04 -12.49 3.67
N SER A 406 -2.71 -13.09 4.83
CA SER A 406 -1.59 -12.66 5.68
C SER A 406 -0.57 -13.77 5.97
N THR A 407 -0.97 -15.04 5.87
CA THR A 407 -0.12 -16.15 6.32
C THR A 407 1.07 -16.43 5.42
N LEU A 408 0.97 -16.09 4.12
CA LEU A 408 2.04 -16.31 3.15
C LEU A 408 3.21 -15.33 3.32
N GLN A 409 2.98 -14.20 3.98
CA GLN A 409 3.99 -13.16 4.17
C GLN A 409 4.69 -13.26 5.53
N PHE A 410 4.24 -14.15 6.42
CA PHE A 410 4.81 -14.25 7.76
C PHE A 410 6.24 -14.81 7.75
N GLY A 411 7.13 -14.15 8.50
CA GLY A 411 8.48 -14.64 8.79
C GLY A 411 9.57 -14.22 7.82
N ASP A 412 9.24 -13.83 6.58
CA ASP A 412 10.21 -13.38 5.56
C ASP A 412 9.97 -11.95 5.06
N HIS A 413 8.76 -11.38 5.23
CA HIS A 413 8.45 -9.98 4.90
C HIS A 413 8.67 -9.01 6.07
N LYS A 414 8.96 -7.75 5.76
CA LYS A 414 9.04 -6.64 6.72
C LYS A 414 7.75 -5.83 6.70
N VAL A 415 7.34 -5.34 7.88
CA VAL A 415 6.12 -4.54 8.01
C VAL A 415 6.32 -3.15 7.45
N THR A 416 5.36 -2.71 6.65
CA THR A 416 5.17 -1.32 6.24
C THR A 416 3.83 -0.78 6.71
N LYS A 417 3.78 0.52 6.97
CA LYS A 417 2.63 1.21 7.57
C LYS A 417 2.24 2.46 6.77
N GLY A 418 1.03 2.96 7.00
CA GLY A 418 0.58 4.28 6.53
C GLY A 418 -0.12 4.34 5.16
N GLY A 419 0.11 3.40 4.26
CA GLY A 419 -0.38 3.51 2.88
C GLY A 419 0.54 4.33 1.99
N SER A 420 0.45 4.13 0.68
CA SER A 420 1.16 4.94 -0.29
C SER A 420 0.25 5.96 -0.96
N CYS A 421 0.86 6.83 -1.77
CA CYS A 421 0.14 7.72 -2.69
C CYS A 421 -0.80 6.96 -3.64
N ALA A 422 -0.57 5.67 -3.91
CA ALA A 422 -1.40 4.85 -4.77
C ALA A 422 -2.55 4.16 -4.03
N THR A 423 -2.49 4.06 -2.69
CA THR A 423 -3.49 3.35 -1.89
C THR A 423 -4.83 4.09 -1.89
N SER A 424 -5.91 3.37 -2.15
CA SER A 424 -7.27 3.92 -2.06
C SER A 424 -7.64 4.26 -0.62
N SER A 425 -8.32 5.39 -0.42
CA SER A 425 -8.72 5.87 0.91
C SER A 425 -9.57 4.87 1.72
N CYS A 426 -10.36 4.03 1.07
CA CYS A 426 -11.22 3.04 1.72
C CYS A 426 -10.44 1.90 2.42
N LEU A 427 -9.19 1.64 2.01
CA LEU A 427 -8.33 0.65 2.65
C LEU A 427 -7.74 1.16 3.96
N LEU A 428 -7.60 2.48 4.09
CA LEU A 428 -6.68 3.04 5.06
C LEU A 428 -7.27 3.20 6.44
N ARG A 429 -6.40 2.91 7.40
CA ARG A 429 -6.49 3.21 8.81
C ARG A 429 -5.10 3.06 9.41
N GLY A 430 -4.80 3.73 10.51
CA GLY A 430 -3.47 3.68 11.11
C GLY A 430 -3.07 2.29 11.62
N THR A 431 -4.03 1.39 11.83
CA THR A 431 -3.72 0.00 12.17
C THR A 431 -3.27 -0.84 10.97
N TYR A 432 -3.53 -0.39 9.73
CA TYR A 432 -3.30 -1.19 8.51
C TYR A 432 -1.84 -1.66 8.45
N ARG A 433 -1.66 -2.97 8.24
CA ARG A 433 -0.34 -3.59 8.10
C ARG A 433 -0.22 -4.10 6.67
N GLN A 434 0.78 -3.59 5.96
CA GLN A 434 1.25 -4.16 4.73
C GLN A 434 2.60 -4.84 5.00
N ALA A 435 2.94 -5.83 4.18
CA ALA A 435 4.20 -6.54 4.30
C ALA A 435 4.84 -6.74 2.92
N TYR A 436 6.12 -6.43 2.82
CA TYR A 436 6.89 -6.63 1.60
C TYR A 436 8.20 -7.35 1.90
N LEU A 437 8.67 -8.14 0.94
CA LEU A 437 10.02 -8.69 1.02
C LEU A 437 11.02 -7.54 1.20
N PRO A 438 12.08 -7.70 2.03
CA PRO A 438 13.03 -6.63 2.33
C PRO A 438 13.69 -6.00 1.10
N LEU A 439 13.77 -6.74 -0.01
CA LEU A 439 14.40 -6.31 -1.27
C LEU A 439 13.44 -5.56 -2.21
N ARG A 440 12.15 -5.52 -1.92
CA ARG A 440 11.13 -4.98 -2.83
C ARG A 440 11.22 -3.46 -2.91
N ASN A 441 11.28 -2.91 -4.12
CA ASN A 441 11.39 -1.47 -4.39
C ASN A 441 10.61 -0.99 -5.63
N ASP A 442 9.82 -1.87 -6.28
CA ASP A 442 8.83 -1.50 -7.31
C ASP A 442 7.63 -0.73 -6.72
N VAL A 443 7.33 -0.97 -5.44
CA VAL A 443 6.27 -0.29 -4.67
C VAL A 443 6.71 1.09 -4.16
N TYR A 444 5.74 1.96 -3.90
CA TYR A 444 5.95 3.29 -3.29
C TYR A 444 6.30 3.19 -1.80
N THR A 445 7.51 2.70 -1.55
CA THR A 445 8.08 2.55 -0.21
C THR A 445 9.06 3.67 0.09
N GLY A 446 8.96 4.18 1.30
CA GLY A 446 9.86 5.16 1.91
C GLY A 446 10.02 4.81 3.38
N PHE A 447 10.42 5.77 4.19
CA PHE A 447 10.56 5.54 5.63
C PHE A 447 10.64 6.85 6.41
N ARG A 448 10.33 6.75 7.71
CA ARG A 448 10.74 7.72 8.72
C ARG A 448 11.63 7.04 9.74
N THR A 449 12.13 7.85 10.67
CA THR A 449 13.17 7.40 11.59
C THR A 449 12.87 7.82 13.02
N CYS A 450 13.32 7.02 13.97
CA CYS A 450 13.40 7.37 15.39
C CYS A 450 14.84 7.73 15.76
N ALA A 451 14.98 8.58 16.79
CA ALA A 451 16.26 8.75 17.46
C ALA A 451 16.73 7.41 18.06
N LEU A 452 18.04 7.24 18.21
CA LEU A 452 18.58 6.15 19.01
C LEU A 452 18.20 6.37 20.48
N GLU A 453 17.93 5.29 21.20
CA GLU A 453 17.72 5.36 22.65
C GLU A 453 18.98 5.93 23.30
N GLN A 454 18.81 6.95 24.16
CA GLN A 454 19.90 7.40 25.02
C GLN A 454 20.10 6.31 26.07
N GLY A 455 21.19 5.55 25.94
CA GLY A 455 21.55 4.47 26.87
C GLY A 455 21.92 4.94 28.27
#